data_AF-A0A5C6G8K9-F1
#
_entry.id   AF-A0A5C6G8K9-F1
#
_cell.length_a   1.000
_cell.length_b   1.000
_cell.length_c   1.000
_cell.angle_alpha   90.00
_cell.angle_beta   90.00
_cell.angle_gamma   90.00
#
_symmetry.space_group_name_H-M   'P 1'
#
loop_
_entity.id
_entity.type
_entity.pdbx_description
1 polymer ?
#
loop_
_entity_poly.entity_id
_entity_poly.type
_entity_poly.pdbx_seq_one_letter_code
_entity_poly.pdbx_strand_id
1 'polypeptide(L)'
;MVQNRPTWYQSAACHMIHGATGNVDHDQLSPLWTSFEDLTLISKVELIAPVEVYRTIREKILQHKTHPNYYHVLISLGQLLHSKPLVQLIRDREIFMFSEGDSMFATTYSIKDGIVTIHMEKEIFERAGLPGKPLVDNIRGNGQARWVVSMDLGSLTTFPDGRVPDSLLHACSTVLTERSLWLFCLKNGSALNEKLWEALQINQCSITSRLSQKTLALPELILTAPPAATDGVGFEERAIATYEWLSLVRLESPRIEPKDAIDPYLSRYYIKGKTSDPLHICKITWQGLIGTSWLRDLARDAMALCPQQDWFSIIATKSCCIEMGIHAESVLLRPSGNGSQYLLWQIDRHR
;
A
#
# COMPACT_ATOMS: atom_id res chain seq x y z
N MET A 1 -31.01 -34.03 -4.52
CA MET A 1 -30.31 -33.01 -3.71
C MET A 1 -28.95 -32.80 -4.32
N VAL A 2 -28.78 -31.74 -5.12
CA VAL A 2 -27.51 -31.41 -5.77
C VAL A 2 -26.69 -30.60 -4.78
N GLN A 3 -25.66 -31.21 -4.19
CA GLN A 3 -24.66 -30.50 -3.39
C GLN A 3 -23.84 -29.61 -4.32
N ASN A 4 -24.04 -28.29 -4.24
CA ASN A 4 -23.18 -27.32 -4.87
C ASN A 4 -21.77 -27.43 -4.26
N ARG A 5 -20.81 -27.86 -5.09
CA ARG A 5 -19.37 -27.75 -4.80
C ARG A 5 -18.97 -26.27 -4.90
N PRO A 6 -18.26 -25.68 -3.93
CA PRO A 6 -17.75 -24.33 -4.09
C PRO A 6 -16.58 -24.35 -5.09
N THR A 7 -16.70 -23.56 -6.14
CA THR A 7 -15.68 -23.34 -7.17
C THR A 7 -14.46 -22.61 -6.57
N TRP A 8 -13.27 -23.18 -6.77
CA TRP A 8 -12.00 -22.87 -6.11
C TRP A 8 -11.25 -21.61 -6.60
N TYR A 9 -11.95 -20.48 -6.73
CA TYR A 9 -11.34 -19.16 -6.82
C TYR A 9 -11.87 -18.32 -5.65
N GLN A 10 -11.10 -18.17 -4.57
CA GLN A 10 -11.37 -17.09 -3.63
C GLN A 10 -11.02 -15.78 -4.34
N SER A 11 -12.07 -15.05 -4.72
CA SER A 11 -11.99 -13.72 -5.31
C SER A 11 -11.35 -12.76 -4.31
N ALA A 12 -10.57 -11.79 -4.81
CA ALA A 12 -10.24 -10.62 -3.99
C ALA A 12 -11.55 -9.98 -3.53
N ALA A 13 -11.65 -9.65 -2.25
CA ALA A 13 -12.77 -8.90 -1.72
C ALA A 13 -12.49 -7.42 -1.99
N CYS A 14 -13.39 -6.78 -2.74
CA CYS A 14 -13.38 -5.33 -2.89
C CYS A 14 -14.42 -4.77 -1.93
N HIS A 15 -13.95 -4.04 -0.92
CA HIS A 15 -14.80 -3.32 0.02
C HIS A 15 -14.84 -1.86 -0.39
N MET A 16 -16.05 -1.32 -0.56
CA MET A 16 -16.25 0.10 -0.80
C MET A 16 -16.85 0.75 0.43
N ILE A 17 -16.22 1.83 0.89
CA ILE A 17 -16.63 2.64 2.02
C ILE A 17 -16.96 4.03 1.50
N HIS A 18 -18.17 4.49 1.78
CA HIS A 18 -18.58 5.87 1.57
C HIS A 18 -18.64 6.57 2.93
N GLY A 19 -18.01 7.74 3.03
CA GLY A 19 -17.97 8.51 4.27
C GLY A 19 -17.90 10.01 4.01
N ALA A 20 -17.92 10.78 5.10
CA ALA A 20 -17.63 12.20 5.09
C ALA A 20 -16.50 12.50 6.07
N THR A 21 -15.50 13.27 5.67
CA THR A 21 -14.49 13.81 6.57
C THR A 21 -15.13 14.91 7.41
N GLY A 22 -15.07 14.79 8.74
CA GLY A 22 -15.32 15.92 9.63
C GLY A 22 -14.31 17.05 9.42
N ASN A 23 -14.34 18.07 10.29
CA ASN A 23 -13.35 19.14 10.25
C ASN A 23 -11.93 18.53 10.35
N VAL A 24 -11.09 18.73 9.32
CA VAL A 24 -9.86 17.95 9.04
C VAL A 24 -8.86 17.94 10.20
N ASP A 25 -8.95 18.91 11.11
CA ASP A 25 -8.07 19.04 12.29
C ASP A 25 -8.44 18.14 13.47
N HIS A 26 -9.69 17.66 13.57
CA HIS A 26 -10.17 16.94 14.77
C HIS A 26 -10.31 15.43 14.61
N ASP A 27 -10.16 14.90 13.41
CA ASP A 27 -10.70 13.59 13.06
C ASP A 27 -9.61 12.52 12.85
N GLN A 28 -8.70 12.36 13.82
CA GLN A 28 -7.63 11.34 13.79
C GLN A 28 -8.16 9.88 13.74
N LEU A 29 -9.47 9.67 13.95
CA LEU A 29 -10.11 8.36 14.08
C LEU A 29 -11.08 8.03 12.93
N SER A 30 -11.09 8.80 11.84
CA SER A 30 -11.97 8.47 10.71
C SER A 30 -11.57 7.13 10.06
N PRO A 31 -12.54 6.32 9.55
CA PRO A 31 -12.26 5.04 8.89
C PRO A 31 -11.29 5.13 7.71
N LEU A 32 -11.16 6.33 7.12
CA LEU A 32 -10.20 6.63 6.06
C LEU A 32 -8.76 6.51 6.55
N TRP A 33 -8.44 7.05 7.73
CA TRP A 33 -7.06 7.08 8.22
C TRP A 33 -6.62 5.71 8.71
N THR A 34 -7.50 4.98 9.39
CA THR A 34 -7.24 3.59 9.81
C THR A 34 -6.92 2.72 8.60
N SER A 35 -7.68 2.90 7.51
CA SER A 35 -7.46 2.17 6.25
C SER A 35 -6.10 2.44 5.62
N PHE A 36 -5.57 3.67 5.70
CA PHE A 36 -4.23 3.99 5.22
C PHE A 36 -3.12 3.50 6.14
N GLU A 37 -3.37 3.45 7.45
CA GLU A 37 -2.40 2.91 8.41
C GLU A 37 -2.24 1.39 8.27
N ASP A 38 -3.30 0.70 7.86
CA ASP A 38 -3.26 -0.73 7.54
C ASP A 38 -2.42 -1.04 6.29
N LEU A 39 -2.28 -0.09 5.36
CA LEU A 39 -1.47 -0.23 4.15
C LEU A 39 0.03 -0.21 4.44
N THR A 40 0.59 -1.31 4.91
CA THR A 40 2.05 -1.44 5.01
C THR A 40 2.70 -1.76 3.68
N LEU A 41 3.96 -1.35 3.49
CA LEU A 41 4.76 -1.63 2.28
C LEU A 41 4.25 -0.93 1.04
N ILE A 42 3.88 0.34 1.07
CA ILE A 42 3.38 1.00 -0.15
C ILE A 42 4.51 1.05 -1.18
N SER A 43 4.35 0.41 -2.34
CA SER A 43 5.34 0.40 -3.43
C SER A 43 5.10 1.49 -4.47
N LYS A 44 3.87 1.99 -4.51
CA LYS A 44 3.42 2.95 -5.51
C LYS A 44 2.29 3.80 -4.95
N VAL A 45 2.38 5.11 -5.15
CA VAL A 45 1.28 6.04 -4.93
C VAL A 45 1.01 6.78 -6.24
N GLU A 46 -0.26 6.91 -6.59
CA GLU A 46 -0.71 7.64 -7.78
C GLU A 46 -1.74 8.68 -7.37
N LEU A 47 -1.56 9.92 -7.84
CA LEU A 47 -2.52 11.00 -7.68
C LEU A 47 -3.08 11.35 -9.06
N ILE A 48 -4.40 11.31 -9.20
CA ILE A 48 -5.12 11.63 -10.44
C ILE A 48 -6.09 12.77 -10.14
N ALA A 49 -5.98 13.88 -10.89
CA ALA A 49 -6.86 15.03 -10.72
C ALA A 49 -6.99 15.83 -12.03
N PRO A 50 -8.02 16.68 -12.18
CA PRO A 50 -8.06 17.71 -13.22
C PRO A 50 -6.82 18.60 -13.20
N VAL A 51 -6.44 19.16 -14.35
CA VAL A 51 -5.24 20.01 -14.47
C VAL A 51 -5.28 21.21 -13.51
N GLU A 52 -6.46 21.79 -13.29
CA GLU A 52 -6.70 22.94 -12.42
C GLU A 52 -6.45 22.59 -10.95
N VAL A 53 -6.98 21.46 -10.50
CA VAL A 53 -6.76 20.94 -9.14
C VAL A 53 -5.30 20.57 -8.93
N TYR A 54 -4.68 19.94 -9.94
CA TYR A 54 -3.27 19.60 -9.91
C TYR A 54 -2.37 20.82 -9.72
N ARG A 55 -2.67 21.96 -10.37
CA ARG A 55 -1.91 23.21 -10.16
C ARG A 55 -1.93 23.60 -8.67
N THR A 56 -3.10 23.55 -8.04
CA THR A 56 -3.24 23.83 -6.61
C THR A 56 -2.43 22.85 -5.75
N ILE A 57 -2.50 21.55 -6.04
CA ILE A 57 -1.73 20.52 -5.33
C ILE A 57 -0.23 20.77 -5.49
N ARG A 58 0.21 21.08 -6.70
CA ARG A 58 1.62 21.33 -6.99
C ARG A 58 2.15 22.53 -6.20
N GLU A 59 1.45 23.66 -6.26
CA GLU A 59 1.88 24.92 -5.65
C GLU A 59 1.79 24.88 -4.13
N LYS A 60 0.68 24.36 -3.58
CA LYS A 60 0.43 24.42 -2.12
C LYS A 60 0.99 23.22 -1.35
N ILE A 61 1.14 22.07 -2.00
CA ILE A 61 1.52 20.82 -1.33
C ILE A 61 2.90 20.37 -1.82
N LEU A 62 3.03 20.04 -3.11
CA LEU A 62 4.22 19.33 -3.60
C LEU A 62 5.50 20.17 -3.60
N GLN A 63 5.41 21.50 -3.75
CA GLN A 63 6.57 22.40 -3.64
C GLN A 63 7.11 22.52 -2.22
N HIS A 64 6.29 22.25 -1.20
CA HIS A 64 6.65 22.41 0.21
C HIS A 64 6.82 21.07 0.93
N LYS A 65 6.29 19.98 0.36
CA LYS A 65 6.38 18.64 0.93
C LYS A 65 7.72 17.99 0.56
N THR A 66 8.36 17.37 1.55
CA THR A 66 9.54 16.56 1.31
C THR A 66 9.19 15.31 0.48
N HIS A 67 10.09 14.95 -0.42
CA HIS A 67 9.96 13.70 -1.17
C HIS A 67 10.03 12.52 -0.19
N PRO A 68 9.21 11.46 -0.41
CA PRO A 68 9.30 10.29 0.43
C PRO A 68 10.66 9.63 0.20
N ASN A 69 11.33 9.32 1.30
CA ASN A 69 12.63 8.65 1.31
C ASN A 69 12.45 7.25 1.88
N TYR A 70 13.19 6.32 1.32
CA TYR A 70 13.40 5.00 1.90
C TYR A 70 14.89 4.71 1.96
N TYR A 71 15.21 3.68 2.72
CA TYR A 71 16.58 3.28 2.95
C TYR A 71 16.74 1.82 2.57
N HIS A 72 17.94 1.47 2.11
CA HIS A 72 18.30 0.08 1.91
C HIS A 72 19.63 -0.27 2.56
N VAL A 73 19.74 -1.51 3.01
CA VAL A 73 20.93 -2.02 3.69
C VAL A 73 21.10 -3.52 3.47
N LEU A 74 22.33 -3.96 3.18
CA LEU A 74 22.64 -5.38 2.93
C LEU A 74 23.30 -6.00 4.16
N ILE A 75 22.48 -6.60 5.04
CA ILE A 75 22.93 -7.22 6.30
C ILE A 75 22.14 -8.51 6.57
N SER A 76 22.71 -9.40 7.40
CA SER A 76 21.94 -10.56 7.89
C SER A 76 20.99 -10.15 9.02
N LEU A 77 19.95 -10.96 9.27
CA LEU A 77 19.06 -10.74 10.43
C LEU A 77 19.86 -10.72 11.74
N GLY A 78 20.89 -11.56 11.86
CA GLY A 78 21.79 -11.54 13.01
C GLY A 78 22.47 -10.18 13.20
N GLN A 79 23.08 -9.62 12.15
CA GLN A 79 23.74 -8.31 12.22
C GLN A 79 22.76 -7.19 12.61
N LEU A 80 21.53 -7.26 12.10
CA LEU A 80 20.46 -6.33 12.42
C LEU A 80 20.11 -6.37 13.91
N LEU A 81 19.96 -7.57 14.48
CA LEU A 81 19.62 -7.78 15.89
C LEU A 81 20.77 -7.46 16.85
N HIS A 82 22.02 -7.46 16.39
CA HIS A 82 23.17 -6.98 17.18
C HIS A 82 23.30 -5.46 17.20
N SER A 83 22.69 -4.76 16.24
CA SER A 83 22.72 -3.30 16.16
C SER A 83 21.77 -2.68 17.18
N LYS A 84 22.31 -2.24 18.33
CA LYS A 84 21.52 -1.58 19.39
C LYS A 84 20.63 -0.44 18.86
N PRO A 85 21.08 0.46 17.97
CA PRO A 85 20.22 1.54 17.49
C PRO A 85 19.07 1.05 16.61
N LEU A 86 19.29 0.06 15.75
CA LEU A 86 18.21 -0.50 14.92
C LEU A 86 17.19 -1.24 15.80
N VAL A 87 17.66 -2.03 16.77
CA VAL A 87 16.79 -2.71 17.73
C VAL A 87 15.97 -1.71 18.55
N GLN A 88 16.56 -0.56 18.93
CA GLN A 88 15.84 0.50 19.61
C GLN A 88 14.70 1.05 18.74
N LEU A 89 14.96 1.36 17.47
CA LEU A 89 13.92 1.83 16.54
C LEU A 89 12.80 0.79 16.32
N ILE A 90 13.13 -0.50 16.32
CA ILE A 90 12.16 -1.59 16.24
C ILE A 90 11.27 -1.60 17.48
N ARG A 91 11.85 -1.45 18.68
CA ARG A 91 11.12 -1.38 19.95
C ARG A 91 10.24 -0.16 20.06
N ASP A 92 10.74 0.99 19.64
CA ASP A 92 10.02 2.25 19.63
C ASP A 92 8.96 2.27 18.51
N ARG A 93 8.89 1.21 17.69
CA ARG A 93 7.95 1.03 16.57
C ARG A 93 8.04 2.13 15.52
N GLU A 94 9.20 2.77 15.43
CA GLU A 94 9.48 3.87 14.51
C GLU A 94 9.91 3.39 13.13
N ILE A 95 10.43 2.17 13.04
CA ILE A 95 10.90 1.58 11.80
C ILE A 95 9.93 0.51 11.29
N PHE A 96 9.77 0.50 9.99
CA PHE A 96 9.11 -0.56 9.28
C PHE A 96 10.05 -1.04 8.18
N MET A 97 10.33 -2.35 8.13
CA MET A 97 11.32 -2.90 7.21
C MET A 97 10.96 -4.29 6.73
N PHE A 98 11.50 -4.66 5.57
CA PHE A 98 11.38 -5.99 5.01
C PHE A 98 12.59 -6.35 4.16
N SER A 99 12.86 -7.63 4.02
CA SER A 99 13.87 -8.12 3.10
C SER A 99 13.28 -8.35 1.71
N GLU A 100 13.98 -7.91 0.68
CA GLU A 100 13.71 -8.33 -0.69
C GLU A 100 14.09 -9.80 -0.86
N GLY A 101 13.15 -10.61 -1.37
CA GLY A 101 13.38 -12.03 -1.65
C GLY A 101 13.73 -12.22 -3.12
N ASP A 102 14.89 -12.79 -3.40
CA ASP A 102 15.39 -13.03 -4.77
C ASP A 102 14.67 -14.20 -5.47
N SER A 103 13.93 -15.01 -4.71
CA SER A 103 13.12 -16.09 -5.27
C SER A 103 11.83 -16.29 -4.47
N MET A 104 10.85 -16.93 -5.11
CA MET A 104 9.59 -17.34 -4.47
C MET A 104 9.81 -18.35 -3.30
N PHE A 105 11.02 -18.87 -3.16
CA PHE A 105 11.44 -19.86 -2.17
C PHE A 105 12.42 -19.29 -1.13
N ALA A 106 12.93 -18.08 -1.36
CA ALA A 106 13.87 -17.43 -0.44
C ALA A 106 13.23 -17.20 0.94
N THR A 107 14.06 -17.34 1.97
CA THR A 107 13.68 -16.91 3.32
C THR A 107 13.50 -15.40 3.29
N THR A 108 12.36 -14.94 3.80
CA THR A 108 12.00 -13.53 3.79
C THR A 108 11.65 -13.07 5.19
N TYR A 109 12.00 -11.84 5.48
CA TYR A 109 11.91 -11.22 6.77
C TYR A 109 11.07 -9.94 6.67
N SER A 110 10.24 -9.69 7.66
CA SER A 110 9.57 -8.41 7.83
C SER A 110 9.56 -8.00 9.29
N ILE A 111 9.66 -6.69 9.54
CA ILE A 111 9.55 -6.12 10.87
C ILE A 111 8.49 -5.02 10.83
N LYS A 112 7.42 -5.25 11.58
CA LYS A 112 6.26 -4.36 11.68
C LYS A 112 5.85 -4.23 13.13
N ASP A 113 5.73 -2.98 13.60
CA ASP A 113 5.19 -2.67 14.94
C ASP A 113 5.91 -3.43 16.08
N GLY A 114 7.22 -3.61 15.95
CA GLY A 114 8.05 -4.36 16.91
C GLY A 114 8.07 -5.88 16.70
N ILE A 115 7.25 -6.41 15.79
CA ILE A 115 7.15 -7.83 15.50
C ILE A 115 8.04 -8.20 14.32
N VAL A 116 8.98 -9.10 14.55
CA VAL A 116 9.76 -9.77 13.50
C VAL A 116 8.97 -10.97 13.02
N THR A 117 8.71 -11.01 11.72
CA THR A 117 8.08 -12.15 11.06
C THR A 117 9.04 -12.72 10.03
N ILE A 118 9.25 -14.03 10.11
CA ILE A 118 10.15 -14.77 9.23
C ILE A 118 9.34 -15.81 8.49
N HIS A 119 9.40 -15.78 7.17
CA HIS A 119 8.81 -16.78 6.30
C HIS A 119 9.91 -17.60 5.68
N MET A 120 9.82 -18.91 5.87
CA MET A 120 10.86 -19.84 5.46
C MET A 120 10.24 -21.16 5.02
N GLU A 121 11.03 -21.96 4.32
CA GLU A 121 10.64 -23.32 3.98
C GLU A 121 10.71 -24.25 5.17
N LYS A 122 10.04 -25.39 5.06
CA LYS A 122 10.01 -26.43 6.10
C LYS A 122 11.41 -26.85 6.57
N GLU A 123 12.34 -27.05 5.64
CA GLU A 123 13.71 -27.50 5.98
C GLU A 123 14.45 -26.45 6.82
N ILE A 124 14.37 -25.18 6.42
CA ILE A 124 15.00 -24.06 7.14
C ILE A 124 14.34 -23.88 8.51
N PHE A 125 13.02 -24.03 8.59
CA PHE A 125 12.26 -23.98 9.84
C PHE A 125 12.67 -25.05 10.84
N GLU A 126 12.72 -26.31 10.41
CA GLU A 126 13.10 -27.44 11.26
C GLU A 126 14.55 -27.31 11.77
N ARG A 127 15.46 -26.81 10.92
CA ARG A 127 16.84 -26.53 11.32
C ARG A 127 16.96 -25.35 12.28
N ALA A 128 16.17 -24.29 12.08
CA ALA A 128 16.21 -23.10 12.92
C ALA A 128 15.70 -23.36 14.34
N GLY A 129 14.82 -24.36 14.53
CA GLY A 129 14.31 -24.76 15.84
C GLY A 129 13.47 -23.68 16.53
N LEU A 130 12.89 -22.76 15.75
CA LEU A 130 12.09 -21.66 16.28
C LEU A 130 10.60 -22.04 16.38
N PRO A 131 9.85 -21.52 17.37
CA PRO A 131 8.42 -21.77 17.46
C PRO A 131 7.69 -21.03 16.33
N GLY A 132 6.99 -21.76 15.47
CA GLY A 132 6.25 -21.21 14.34
C GLY A 132 5.06 -22.08 13.93
N LYS A 133 4.32 -21.61 12.93
CA LYS A 133 3.13 -22.30 12.41
C LYS A 133 3.26 -22.49 10.89
N PRO A 134 2.74 -23.59 10.34
CA PRO A 134 2.67 -23.72 8.89
C PRO A 134 1.63 -22.73 8.34
N LEU A 135 2.01 -22.03 7.26
CA LEU A 135 1.08 -21.30 6.42
C LEU A 135 0.32 -22.33 5.59
N VAL A 136 -0.91 -22.64 5.99
CA VAL A 136 -1.74 -23.60 5.27
C VAL A 136 -2.30 -22.90 4.04
N ASP A 137 -1.60 -23.05 2.92
CA ASP A 137 -2.13 -22.64 1.63
C ASP A 137 -3.03 -23.77 1.10
N ASN A 138 -4.34 -23.51 0.98
CA ASN A 138 -5.33 -24.47 0.50
C ASN A 138 -5.24 -24.72 -1.02
N ILE A 139 -4.07 -24.52 -1.64
CA ILE A 139 -3.85 -24.71 -3.07
C ILE A 139 -3.30 -26.12 -3.30
N ARG A 140 -4.14 -27.03 -3.79
CA ARG A 140 -3.72 -28.35 -4.29
C ARG A 140 -2.88 -28.23 -5.56
N GLY A 141 -1.61 -27.87 -5.40
CA GLY A 141 -0.67 -27.88 -6.50
C GLY A 141 0.76 -27.69 -6.00
N ASN A 142 1.40 -28.77 -5.56
CA ASN A 142 2.86 -28.96 -5.41
C ASN A 142 3.72 -27.84 -4.78
N GLY A 143 3.11 -26.79 -4.22
CA GLY A 143 3.78 -25.69 -3.55
C GLY A 143 4.21 -26.15 -2.17
N GLN A 144 5.50 -26.08 -1.88
CA GLN A 144 6.02 -26.39 -0.55
C GLN A 144 5.35 -25.49 0.49
N ALA A 145 4.82 -26.10 1.55
CA ALA A 145 4.24 -25.38 2.67
C ALA A 145 5.27 -24.42 3.27
N ARG A 146 4.95 -23.12 3.31
CA ARG A 146 5.76 -22.12 4.00
C ARG A 146 5.47 -22.14 5.49
N TRP A 147 6.49 -21.85 6.29
CA TRP A 147 6.39 -21.73 7.74
C TRP A 147 6.60 -20.29 8.15
N VAL A 148 5.80 -19.84 9.12
CA VAL A 148 5.85 -18.49 9.66
C VAL A 148 6.24 -18.53 11.12
N VAL A 149 7.29 -17.79 11.44
CA VAL A 149 7.75 -17.51 12.81
C VAL A 149 7.49 -16.04 13.06
N SER A 150 6.68 -15.72 14.07
CA SER A 150 6.40 -14.33 14.47
C SER A 150 6.83 -14.13 15.92
N MET A 151 7.60 -13.09 16.18
CA MET A 151 8.17 -12.80 17.48
C MET A 151 8.13 -11.30 17.76
N ASP A 152 7.55 -10.92 18.89
CA ASP A 152 7.43 -9.52 19.31
C ASP A 152 8.67 -9.08 20.09
N LEU A 153 9.56 -8.32 19.45
CA LEU A 153 10.76 -7.73 20.08
C LEU A 153 10.45 -6.48 20.91
N GLY A 154 9.25 -5.91 20.80
CA GLY A 154 8.80 -4.71 21.50
C GLY A 154 8.08 -5.01 22.82
N SER A 155 7.61 -6.24 23.03
CA SER A 155 6.91 -6.59 24.28
C SER A 155 7.86 -6.88 25.44
N LEU A 156 7.72 -6.09 26.50
CA LEU A 156 8.35 -6.31 27.81
C LEU A 156 7.87 -7.61 28.49
N THR A 157 6.74 -8.19 28.07
CA THR A 157 6.23 -9.45 28.61
C THR A 157 6.95 -10.67 28.04
N THR A 158 7.51 -10.54 26.82
CA THR A 158 8.24 -11.62 26.16
C THR A 158 9.72 -11.59 26.55
N PHE A 159 10.26 -10.40 26.87
CA PHE A 159 11.67 -10.19 27.19
C PHE A 159 11.86 -9.20 28.37
N PRO A 160 11.82 -9.68 29.63
CA PRO A 160 11.95 -8.83 30.82
C PRO A 160 13.25 -8.03 30.85
N ASP A 161 14.31 -8.59 30.27
CA ASP A 161 15.67 -8.03 30.27
C ASP A 161 15.90 -7.06 29.10
N GLY A 162 14.91 -6.91 28.21
CA GLY A 162 15.06 -6.16 26.97
C GLY A 162 16.19 -6.69 26.09
N ARG A 163 16.38 -8.01 26.02
CA ARG A 163 17.37 -8.67 25.14
C ARG A 163 16.65 -9.51 24.09
N VAL A 164 17.22 -9.57 22.89
CA VAL A 164 16.76 -10.46 21.82
C VAL A 164 16.92 -11.90 22.32
N PRO A 165 15.96 -12.82 22.08
CA PRO A 165 16.07 -14.18 22.60
C PRO A 165 17.28 -14.93 22.03
N ASP A 166 17.95 -15.65 22.92
CA ASP A 166 19.13 -16.44 22.58
C ASP A 166 18.83 -17.51 21.52
N SER A 167 17.62 -18.06 21.48
CA SER A 167 17.21 -19.01 20.44
C SER A 167 17.20 -18.37 19.04
N LEU A 168 16.73 -17.12 18.93
CA LEU A 168 16.74 -16.38 17.67
C LEU A 168 18.18 -15.99 17.30
N LEU A 169 18.98 -15.53 18.25
CA LEU A 169 20.40 -15.22 18.01
C LEU A 169 21.19 -16.47 17.58
N HIS A 170 20.88 -17.64 18.16
CA HIS A 170 21.44 -18.92 17.78
C HIS A 170 21.01 -19.34 16.36
N ALA A 171 19.73 -19.21 16.02
CA ALA A 171 19.26 -19.46 14.66
C ALA A 171 19.94 -18.52 13.65
N CYS A 172 20.13 -17.24 14.00
CA CYS A 172 20.84 -16.26 13.18
C CYS A 172 22.34 -16.55 12.99
N SER A 173 22.98 -17.25 13.94
CA SER A 173 24.40 -17.60 13.83
C SER A 173 24.64 -18.93 13.13
N THR A 174 23.63 -19.81 13.06
CA THR A 174 23.78 -21.19 12.55
C THR A 174 23.01 -21.46 11.25
N VAL A 175 21.81 -20.90 11.10
CA VAL A 175 20.88 -21.21 10.01
C VAL A 175 20.57 -19.97 9.16
N LEU A 176 20.18 -18.86 9.79
CA LEU A 176 19.79 -17.61 9.14
C LEU A 176 20.99 -16.67 8.95
N THR A 177 22.06 -17.21 8.36
CA THR A 177 23.36 -16.53 8.22
C THR A 177 23.46 -15.65 6.98
N GLU A 178 22.57 -15.87 6.01
CA GLU A 178 22.58 -15.15 4.73
C GLU A 178 22.29 -13.66 4.92
N ARG A 179 22.93 -12.83 4.10
CA ARG A 179 22.64 -11.40 4.04
C ARG A 179 21.44 -11.19 3.12
N SER A 180 20.54 -10.31 3.54
CA SER A 180 19.40 -9.92 2.74
C SER A 180 19.43 -8.43 2.49
N LEU A 181 18.90 -8.01 1.34
CA LEU A 181 18.68 -6.60 1.07
C LEU A 181 17.43 -6.16 1.83
N TRP A 182 17.62 -5.36 2.87
CA TRP A 182 16.53 -4.79 3.65
C TRP A 182 16.13 -3.46 3.07
N LEU A 183 14.83 -3.26 2.86
CA LEU A 183 14.22 -1.99 2.49
C LEU A 183 13.41 -1.50 3.69
N PHE A 184 13.55 -0.22 4.05
CA PHE A 184 12.87 0.34 5.21
C PHE A 184 12.52 1.81 5.13
N CYS A 185 11.49 2.20 5.89
CA CYS A 185 11.06 3.58 6.09
C CYS A 185 10.91 3.86 7.60
N LEU A 186 11.06 5.13 7.94
CA LEU A 186 10.85 5.64 9.30
C LEU A 186 9.49 6.33 9.36
N LYS A 187 8.66 6.00 10.35
CA LYS A 187 7.28 6.47 10.45
C LYS A 187 7.17 8.00 10.56
N ASN A 188 8.08 8.64 11.29
CA ASN A 188 8.03 10.08 11.55
C ASN A 188 9.11 10.89 10.83
N GLY A 189 9.81 10.27 9.86
CA GLY A 189 10.96 10.91 9.22
C GLY A 189 12.08 11.28 10.20
N SER A 190 12.16 10.61 11.36
CA SER A 190 13.24 10.78 12.32
C SER A 190 14.56 10.60 11.59
N ALA A 191 15.43 11.61 11.62
CA ALA A 191 16.74 11.49 10.99
C ALA A 191 17.54 10.46 11.78
N LEU A 192 17.90 9.36 11.14
CA LEU A 192 18.78 8.39 11.76
C LEU A 192 20.19 8.97 11.85
N ASN A 193 20.91 8.56 12.90
CA ASN A 193 22.24 9.08 13.19
C ASN A 193 23.23 8.78 12.05
N GLU A 194 23.91 9.80 11.54
CA GLU A 194 24.92 9.69 10.46
C GLU A 194 26.00 8.64 10.76
N LYS A 195 26.38 8.48 12.03
CA LYS A 195 27.36 7.44 12.44
C LYS A 195 26.85 6.02 12.18
N LEU A 196 25.53 5.81 12.23
CA LEU A 196 24.94 4.52 11.88
C LEU A 196 24.99 4.27 10.37
N TRP A 197 24.85 5.33 9.58
CA TRP A 197 24.84 5.25 8.11
C TRP A 197 26.16 4.69 7.62
N GLU A 198 27.25 5.22 8.15
CA GLU A 198 28.61 4.79 7.81
C GLU A 198 28.88 3.36 8.32
N ALA A 199 28.50 3.05 9.56
CA ALA A 199 28.80 1.75 10.17
C ALA A 199 28.10 0.56 9.47
N LEU A 200 26.87 0.77 8.99
CA LEU A 200 26.06 -0.27 8.35
C LEU A 200 25.95 -0.12 6.83
N GLN A 201 26.60 0.88 6.23
CA GLN A 201 26.52 1.19 4.80
C GLN A 201 25.06 1.37 4.33
N ILE A 202 24.29 2.13 5.11
CA ILE A 202 22.88 2.38 4.82
C ILE A 202 22.79 3.45 3.74
N ASN A 203 22.13 3.11 2.64
CA ASN A 203 21.94 4.02 1.51
C ASN A 203 20.54 4.62 1.56
N GLN A 204 20.46 5.94 1.48
CA GLN A 204 19.21 6.66 1.32
C GLN A 204 18.82 6.74 -0.15
N CYS A 205 17.57 6.42 -0.47
CA CYS A 205 17.00 6.53 -1.78
C CYS A 205 15.83 7.53 -1.77
N SER A 206 15.92 8.53 -2.62
CA SER A 206 14.82 9.47 -2.88
C SER A 206 13.90 8.89 -3.94
N ILE A 207 12.60 8.93 -3.69
CA ILE A 207 11.61 8.43 -4.65
C ILE A 207 11.48 9.39 -5.83
N THR A 208 11.51 8.84 -7.04
CA THR A 208 11.25 9.58 -8.27
C THR A 208 9.75 9.70 -8.51
N SER A 209 9.32 10.90 -8.92
CA SER A 209 7.95 11.16 -9.35
C SER A 209 7.87 11.29 -10.87
N ARG A 210 6.94 10.58 -11.50
CA ARG A 210 6.63 10.72 -12.92
C ARG A 210 5.31 11.46 -13.08
N LEU A 211 5.33 12.59 -13.80
CA LEU A 211 4.13 13.32 -14.22
C LEU A 211 3.71 12.86 -15.61
N SER A 212 2.42 12.60 -15.79
CA SER A 212 1.78 12.35 -17.08
C SER A 212 0.54 13.22 -17.20
N GLN A 213 0.34 13.83 -18.36
CA GLN A 213 -0.84 14.64 -18.66
C GLN A 213 -1.57 14.02 -19.84
N LYS A 214 -2.89 13.82 -19.71
CA LYS A 214 -3.72 13.23 -20.76
C LYS A 214 -5.07 13.92 -20.84
N THR A 215 -5.62 13.92 -22.05
CA THR A 215 -6.99 14.34 -22.33
C THR A 215 -7.85 13.10 -22.47
N LEU A 216 -8.89 12.98 -21.66
CA LEU A 216 -9.70 11.78 -21.53
C LEU A 216 -11.18 12.06 -21.78
N ALA A 217 -11.90 11.03 -22.19
CA ALA A 217 -13.35 11.03 -22.13
C ALA A 217 -13.79 10.87 -20.67
N LEU A 218 -14.59 11.84 -20.20
CA LEU A 218 -15.15 11.86 -18.86
C LEU A 218 -16.51 11.15 -18.87
N PRO A 219 -16.72 10.15 -18.01
CA PRO A 219 -18.05 9.61 -17.74
C PRO A 219 -18.85 10.63 -16.90
N GLU A 220 -20.09 10.91 -17.30
CA GLU A 220 -21.10 11.67 -16.53
C GLU A 220 -21.25 11.14 -15.09
N LEU A 221 -21.01 9.83 -14.93
CA LEU A 221 -21.12 9.09 -13.68
C LEU A 221 -20.14 9.52 -12.58
N ILE A 222 -19.02 10.17 -12.91
CA ILE A 222 -17.91 10.42 -11.97
C ILE A 222 -18.16 11.62 -11.04
N LEU A 223 -19.13 12.48 -11.35
CA LEU A 223 -19.09 13.86 -10.88
C LEU A 223 -20.23 14.32 -9.95
N THR A 224 -21.04 13.42 -9.41
CA THR A 224 -22.08 13.84 -8.47
C THR A 224 -22.03 13.04 -7.18
N ALA A 225 -22.03 13.77 -6.06
CA ALA A 225 -22.22 13.25 -4.73
C ALA A 225 -23.36 12.21 -4.69
N PRO A 226 -23.26 11.14 -3.89
CA PRO A 226 -24.33 10.18 -3.75
C PRO A 226 -25.66 10.88 -3.46
N PRO A 227 -26.75 10.50 -4.16
CA PRO A 227 -28.07 11.01 -3.84
C PRO A 227 -28.43 10.61 -2.40
N ALA A 228 -29.16 11.48 -1.70
CA ALA A 228 -29.60 11.22 -0.35
C ALA A 228 -30.41 9.91 -0.27
N ALA A 229 -29.81 8.89 0.35
CA ALA A 229 -30.41 7.71 0.99
C ALA A 229 -31.41 6.80 0.22
N THR A 230 -31.80 7.05 -1.03
CA THR A 230 -32.90 6.27 -1.67
C THR A 230 -32.49 5.25 -2.72
N ASP A 231 -31.33 5.36 -3.38
CA ASP A 231 -30.94 4.48 -4.51
C ASP A 231 -29.64 3.70 -4.24
N GLY A 232 -29.68 2.72 -3.33
CA GLY A 232 -28.52 1.89 -2.99
C GLY A 232 -27.92 1.12 -4.17
N VAL A 233 -28.77 0.53 -5.02
CA VAL A 233 -28.32 -0.28 -6.19
C VAL A 233 -27.68 0.60 -7.26
N GLY A 234 -28.28 1.75 -7.56
CA GLY A 234 -27.73 2.66 -8.55
C GLY A 234 -26.38 3.24 -8.11
N PHE A 235 -26.20 3.54 -6.82
CA PHE A 235 -24.94 4.06 -6.30
C PHE A 235 -23.78 3.06 -6.41
N GLU A 236 -24.03 1.78 -6.10
CA GLU A 236 -23.02 0.72 -6.20
C GLU A 236 -22.51 0.55 -7.65
N GLU A 237 -23.42 0.49 -8.63
CA GLU A 237 -23.05 0.41 -10.04
C GLU A 237 -22.21 1.62 -10.49
N ARG A 238 -22.54 2.83 -10.01
CA ARG A 238 -21.73 4.03 -10.28
C ARG A 238 -20.34 3.91 -9.67
N ALA A 239 -20.25 3.50 -8.41
CA ALA A 239 -18.98 3.35 -7.72
C ALA A 239 -18.06 2.33 -8.42
N ILE A 240 -18.61 1.19 -8.85
CA ILE A 240 -17.89 0.19 -9.63
C ILE A 240 -17.39 0.78 -10.95
N ALA A 241 -18.28 1.43 -11.72
CA ALA A 241 -17.91 2.06 -12.98
C ALA A 241 -16.82 3.15 -12.80
N THR A 242 -16.86 3.91 -11.70
CA THR A 242 -15.84 4.90 -11.36
C THR A 242 -14.49 4.25 -11.06
N TYR A 243 -14.48 3.19 -10.24
CA TYR A 243 -13.25 2.44 -9.94
C TYR A 243 -12.65 1.80 -11.21
N GLU A 244 -13.48 1.22 -12.08
CA GLU A 244 -13.04 0.68 -13.38
C GLU A 244 -12.42 1.75 -14.26
N TRP A 245 -13.05 2.92 -14.38
CA TRP A 245 -12.52 4.03 -15.16
C TRP A 245 -11.18 4.53 -14.59
N LEU A 246 -11.09 4.73 -13.27
CA LEU A 246 -9.82 5.11 -12.60
C LEU A 246 -8.72 4.09 -12.87
N SER A 247 -9.06 2.81 -12.86
CA SER A 247 -8.12 1.72 -13.19
C SER A 247 -7.58 1.84 -14.62
N LEU A 248 -8.44 2.18 -15.59
CA LEU A 248 -8.00 2.43 -16.97
C LEU A 248 -7.13 3.70 -17.09
N VAL A 249 -7.40 4.73 -16.29
CA VAL A 249 -6.53 5.92 -16.20
C VAL A 249 -5.14 5.55 -15.71
N ARG A 250 -5.05 4.74 -14.65
CA ARG A 250 -3.76 4.25 -14.12
C ARG A 250 -2.98 3.45 -15.14
N LEU A 251 -3.66 2.55 -15.85
CA LEU A 251 -3.09 1.74 -16.93
C LEU A 251 -2.74 2.54 -18.19
N GLU A 252 -3.05 3.84 -18.22
CA GLU A 252 -2.86 4.71 -19.39
C GLU A 252 -3.55 4.17 -20.65
N SER A 253 -4.64 3.44 -20.45
CA SER A 253 -5.33 2.69 -21.50
C SER A 253 -5.86 3.60 -22.61
N PRO A 254 -5.74 3.22 -23.89
CA PRO A 254 -6.31 4.00 -24.98
C PRO A 254 -7.86 3.99 -24.98
N ARG A 255 -8.50 3.06 -24.26
CA ARG A 255 -9.97 2.90 -24.24
C ARG A 255 -10.73 4.10 -23.65
N ILE A 256 -10.03 4.98 -22.93
CA ILE A 256 -10.57 6.18 -22.28
C ILE A 256 -10.22 7.46 -23.05
N GLU A 257 -9.59 7.35 -24.21
CA GLU A 257 -9.30 8.50 -25.07
C GLU A 257 -10.57 8.95 -25.83
N PRO A 258 -10.79 10.27 -26.03
CA PRO A 258 -12.00 10.77 -26.68
C PRO A 258 -12.24 10.24 -28.09
N LYS A 259 -11.15 9.97 -28.84
CA LYS A 259 -11.17 9.55 -30.25
C LYS A 259 -10.94 8.05 -30.44
N ASP A 260 -11.08 7.28 -29.36
CA ASP A 260 -10.89 5.85 -29.41
C ASP A 260 -11.96 5.17 -30.29
N ALA A 261 -11.51 4.31 -31.21
CA ALA A 261 -12.33 3.68 -32.24
C ALA A 261 -11.95 2.20 -32.42
N ILE A 262 -11.81 1.47 -31.31
CA ILE A 262 -11.57 0.02 -31.39
C ILE A 262 -12.78 -0.71 -31.92
N ASP A 263 -12.50 -1.82 -32.60
CA ASP A 263 -13.53 -2.78 -32.97
C ASP A 263 -14.21 -3.35 -31.71
N PRO A 264 -15.55 -3.25 -31.57
CA PRO A 264 -16.31 -3.83 -30.47
C PRO A 264 -16.10 -5.35 -30.29
N TYR A 265 -15.70 -6.06 -31.34
CA TYR A 265 -15.31 -7.46 -31.26
C TYR A 265 -14.03 -7.68 -30.43
N LEU A 266 -13.10 -6.72 -30.47
CA LEU A 266 -11.84 -6.77 -29.73
C LEU A 266 -11.97 -6.23 -28.30
N SER A 267 -12.81 -5.20 -28.10
CA SER A 267 -13.06 -4.63 -26.77
C SER A 267 -14.48 -4.10 -26.67
N ARG A 268 -15.23 -4.64 -25.71
CA ARG A 268 -16.59 -4.19 -25.40
C ARG A 268 -16.63 -3.05 -24.40
N TYR A 269 -15.48 -2.65 -23.84
CA TYR A 269 -15.45 -1.53 -22.91
C TYR A 269 -15.76 -0.23 -23.65
N TYR A 270 -16.78 0.48 -23.19
CA TYR A 270 -17.11 1.83 -23.64
C TYR A 270 -17.63 2.63 -22.45
N ILE A 271 -17.34 3.93 -22.44
CA ILE A 271 -17.85 4.83 -21.41
C ILE A 271 -19.31 5.14 -21.75
N LYS A 272 -20.23 4.77 -20.85
CA LYS A 272 -21.64 5.16 -20.90
C LYS A 272 -21.79 6.61 -20.41
N GLY A 273 -22.67 7.39 -21.06
CA GLY A 273 -22.91 8.80 -20.69
C GLY A 273 -21.63 9.62 -20.75
N LYS A 274 -21.02 9.77 -21.93
CA LYS A 274 -19.84 10.64 -22.07
C LYS A 274 -20.30 12.10 -22.07
N THR A 275 -19.68 12.94 -21.27
CA THR A 275 -19.84 14.39 -21.44
C THR A 275 -19.27 14.81 -22.80
N SER A 276 -19.88 15.79 -23.45
CA SER A 276 -19.38 16.31 -24.73
C SER A 276 -17.98 16.93 -24.59
N ASP A 277 -17.64 17.44 -23.41
CA ASP A 277 -16.36 18.09 -23.15
C ASP A 277 -15.29 17.08 -22.71
N PRO A 278 -14.12 17.06 -23.37
CA PRO A 278 -13.00 16.24 -22.96
C PRO A 278 -12.39 16.79 -21.66
N LEU A 279 -11.94 15.89 -20.78
CA LEU A 279 -11.35 16.25 -19.51
C LEU A 279 -9.83 16.18 -19.58
N HIS A 280 -9.18 17.27 -19.23
CA HIS A 280 -7.73 17.30 -19.07
C HIS A 280 -7.36 16.89 -17.64
N ILE A 281 -6.61 15.80 -17.52
CA ILE A 281 -6.14 15.29 -16.23
C ILE A 281 -4.62 15.29 -16.14
N CYS A 282 -4.14 15.40 -14.90
CA CYS A 282 -2.77 15.10 -14.52
C CYS A 282 -2.76 13.82 -13.67
N LYS A 283 -1.82 12.93 -13.98
CA LYS A 283 -1.45 11.79 -13.15
C LYS A 283 -0.02 11.96 -12.67
N ILE A 284 0.20 11.94 -11.36
CA ILE A 284 1.53 11.78 -10.76
C ILE A 284 1.67 10.37 -10.26
N THR A 285 2.81 9.75 -10.50
CA THR A 285 3.17 8.45 -9.95
C THR A 285 4.45 8.58 -9.15
N TRP A 286 4.41 8.17 -7.88
CA TRP A 286 5.59 7.95 -7.04
C TRP A 286 5.82 6.44 -6.91
N GLN A 287 7.05 5.99 -7.15
CA GLN A 287 7.41 4.57 -7.12
C GLN A 287 8.62 4.31 -6.23
N GLY A 288 8.50 3.35 -5.34
CA GLY A 288 9.47 3.01 -4.31
C GLY A 288 8.78 2.68 -2.99
N LEU A 289 9.53 2.45 -1.92
CA LEU A 289 8.94 2.20 -0.62
C LEU A 289 8.46 3.51 0.03
N ILE A 290 7.15 3.66 0.18
CA ILE A 290 6.50 4.86 0.70
C ILE A 290 5.92 4.57 2.08
N GLY A 291 6.19 5.46 3.03
CA GLY A 291 5.61 5.39 4.37
C GLY A 291 4.13 5.76 4.39
N THR A 292 3.35 5.10 5.26
CA THR A 292 1.92 5.39 5.46
C THR A 292 1.68 6.82 5.94
N SER A 293 2.58 7.36 6.76
CA SER A 293 2.54 8.75 7.23
C SER A 293 2.59 9.74 6.07
N TRP A 294 3.50 9.54 5.12
CA TRP A 294 3.61 10.40 3.95
C TRP A 294 2.34 10.38 3.09
N LEU A 295 1.76 9.19 2.87
CA LEU A 295 0.48 9.03 2.15
C LEU A 295 -0.66 9.74 2.88
N ARG A 296 -0.77 9.53 4.20
CA ARG A 296 -1.80 10.15 5.05
C ARG A 296 -1.69 11.66 5.01
N ASP A 297 -0.49 12.21 5.14
CA ASP A 297 -0.28 13.64 5.10
C ASP A 297 -0.61 14.21 3.71
N LEU A 298 -0.20 13.52 2.62
CA LEU A 298 -0.60 13.91 1.25
C LEU A 298 -2.14 13.96 1.10
N ALA A 299 -2.83 12.92 1.57
CA ALA A 299 -4.29 12.86 1.48
C ALA A 299 -4.97 13.94 2.34
N ARG A 300 -4.47 14.19 3.55
CA ARG A 300 -4.95 15.27 4.43
C ARG A 300 -4.76 16.63 3.78
N ASP A 301 -3.56 16.91 3.28
CA ASP A 301 -3.23 18.17 2.62
C ASP A 301 -4.11 18.39 1.39
N ALA A 302 -4.32 17.34 0.57
CA ALA A 302 -5.18 17.40 -0.61
C ALA A 302 -6.65 17.65 -0.26
N MET A 303 -7.20 16.95 0.75
CA MET A 303 -8.58 17.16 1.21
C MET A 303 -8.78 18.58 1.75
N ALA A 304 -7.80 19.14 2.46
CA ALA A 304 -7.88 20.46 3.07
C ALA A 304 -7.69 21.63 2.07
N LEU A 305 -6.77 21.49 1.11
CA LEU A 305 -6.31 22.61 0.28
C LEU A 305 -6.94 22.66 -1.12
N CYS A 306 -7.46 21.53 -1.62
CA CYS A 306 -8.11 21.49 -2.93
C CYS A 306 -9.55 22.04 -2.87
N PRO A 307 -10.02 22.75 -3.92
CA PRO A 307 -11.37 23.31 -3.95
C PRO A 307 -12.45 22.23 -3.71
N GLN A 308 -13.40 22.48 -2.83
CA GLN A 308 -14.39 21.49 -2.39
C GLN A 308 -15.31 20.96 -3.50
N GLN A 309 -15.44 21.70 -4.60
CA GLN A 309 -16.29 21.31 -5.72
C GLN A 309 -15.58 20.39 -6.71
N ASP A 310 -14.26 20.28 -6.66
CA ASP A 310 -13.48 19.51 -7.63
C ASP A 310 -13.15 18.10 -7.12
N TRP A 311 -13.04 17.16 -8.05
CA TRP A 311 -12.66 15.79 -7.73
C TRP A 311 -11.14 15.57 -7.79
N PHE A 312 -10.67 14.60 -7.02
CA PHE A 312 -9.33 14.01 -7.17
C PHE A 312 -9.32 12.59 -6.61
N SER A 313 -8.37 11.77 -7.06
CA SER A 313 -8.16 10.43 -6.54
C SER A 313 -6.70 10.19 -6.13
N ILE A 314 -6.52 9.51 -4.99
CA ILE A 314 -5.23 9.04 -4.49
C ILE A 314 -5.29 7.52 -4.41
N ILE A 315 -4.29 6.86 -4.98
CA ILE A 315 -4.27 5.41 -5.14
C ILE A 315 -2.96 4.89 -4.60
N ALA A 316 -3.03 4.02 -3.60
CA ALA A 316 -1.89 3.41 -2.95
C ALA A 316 -1.86 1.91 -3.24
N THR A 317 -0.73 1.41 -3.74
CA THR A 317 -0.52 0.00 -4.06
C THR A 317 0.48 -0.61 -3.08
N LYS A 318 0.12 -1.75 -2.50
CA LYS A 318 0.99 -2.51 -1.60
C LYS A 318 2.06 -3.27 -2.39
N SER A 319 3.28 -3.26 -1.87
CA SER A 319 4.39 -4.07 -2.33
C SER A 319 4.14 -5.52 -1.97
N CYS A 320 4.48 -6.42 -2.90
CA CYS A 320 4.34 -7.85 -2.74
C CYS A 320 5.46 -8.42 -1.86
N CYS A 321 5.55 -8.01 -0.61
CA CYS A 321 6.34 -8.78 0.35
C CYS A 321 5.45 -9.88 0.93
N ILE A 322 5.59 -11.08 0.37
CA ILE A 322 5.39 -12.39 1.01
C ILE A 322 3.96 -12.97 1.05
N GLU A 323 2.90 -12.17 1.02
CA GLU A 323 1.52 -12.70 0.89
C GLU A 323 1.14 -12.85 -0.59
N MET A 324 1.51 -13.99 -1.18
CA MET A 324 0.84 -14.65 -2.32
C MET A 324 0.16 -13.73 -3.37
N GLY A 325 0.97 -13.10 -4.22
CA GLY A 325 0.64 -12.92 -5.64
C GLY A 325 -0.42 -11.90 -6.07
N ILE A 326 -0.97 -11.06 -5.20
CA ILE A 326 -1.83 -9.94 -5.63
C ILE A 326 -1.52 -8.67 -4.82
N HIS A 327 -1.42 -7.53 -5.52
CA HIS A 327 -1.30 -6.21 -4.90
C HIS A 327 -2.59 -5.86 -4.16
N ALA A 328 -2.55 -5.80 -2.83
CA ALA A 328 -3.59 -5.09 -2.10
C ALA A 328 -3.51 -3.61 -2.47
N GLU A 329 -4.64 -2.96 -2.68
CA GLU A 329 -4.66 -1.55 -3.02
C GLU A 329 -5.78 -0.82 -2.31
N SER A 330 -5.54 0.48 -2.13
CA SER A 330 -6.54 1.39 -1.61
C SER A 330 -6.68 2.57 -2.55
N VAL A 331 -7.91 2.87 -2.93
CA VAL A 331 -8.28 3.98 -3.82
C VAL A 331 -9.16 4.93 -3.03
N LEU A 332 -8.65 6.12 -2.74
CA LEU A 332 -9.43 7.24 -2.26
C LEU A 332 -9.89 8.09 -3.44
N LEU A 333 -11.14 8.48 -3.46
CA LEU A 333 -11.71 9.47 -4.37
C LEU A 333 -12.51 10.48 -3.57
N ARG A 334 -12.20 11.75 -3.78
CA ARG A 334 -13.11 12.85 -3.42
C ARG A 334 -13.97 13.18 -4.64
N PRO A 335 -15.29 12.95 -4.61
CA PRO A 335 -16.17 13.31 -5.72
C PRO A 335 -16.38 14.84 -5.79
N SER A 336 -16.82 15.33 -6.95
CA SER A 336 -17.22 16.73 -7.09
C SER A 336 -18.58 17.03 -6.45
N GLY A 337 -18.76 18.28 -6.02
CA GLY A 337 -20.04 18.83 -5.57
C GLY A 337 -20.29 18.83 -4.06
N ASN A 338 -19.65 17.97 -3.26
CA ASN A 338 -19.84 17.95 -1.81
C ASN A 338 -18.51 17.80 -1.05
N GLY A 339 -18.02 18.91 -0.50
CA GLY A 339 -16.63 19.10 -0.08
C GLY A 339 -16.09 18.20 1.01
N SER A 340 -16.95 17.49 1.73
CA SER A 340 -16.57 16.59 2.82
C SER A 340 -16.69 15.12 2.46
N GLN A 341 -17.30 14.74 1.35
CA GLN A 341 -17.54 13.33 1.04
C GLN A 341 -16.34 12.63 0.42
N TYR A 342 -16.22 11.33 0.65
CA TYR A 342 -15.20 10.49 0.02
C TYR A 342 -15.74 9.09 -0.29
N LEU A 343 -15.14 8.47 -1.30
CA LEU A 343 -15.26 7.05 -1.61
C LEU A 343 -13.89 6.42 -1.40
N LEU A 344 -13.88 5.26 -0.74
CA LEU A 344 -12.68 4.49 -0.46
C LEU A 344 -12.92 3.05 -0.91
N TRP A 345 -12.14 2.58 -1.87
CA TRP A 345 -12.09 1.16 -2.20
C TRP A 345 -10.88 0.54 -1.53
N GLN A 346 -11.07 -0.60 -0.87
CA GLN A 346 -10.02 -1.45 -0.33
C GLN A 346 -10.12 -2.82 -1.00
N ILE A 347 -9.01 -3.24 -1.60
CA ILE A 347 -8.93 -4.53 -2.27
C ILE A 347 -7.97 -5.39 -1.48
N ASP A 348 -8.56 -6.32 -0.74
CA ASP A 348 -7.85 -7.30 0.06
C ASP A 348 -8.20 -8.70 -0.44
N ARG A 349 -7.21 -9.57 -0.57
CA ARG A 349 -7.51 -11.00 -0.73
C ARG A 349 -7.63 -11.62 0.66
N HIS A 350 -8.72 -12.35 0.91
CA HIS A 350 -8.90 -13.07 2.17
C HIS A 350 -7.69 -13.96 2.45
N ARG A 351 -7.20 -13.83 3.70
CA ARG A 351 -6.14 -14.66 4.28
C ARG A 351 -6.56 -16.12 4.43
#